data_AF-A0A419YWY9-F1
#
_entry.id   AF-A0A419YWY9-F1
#
_cell.length_a   1.000
_cell.length_b   1.000
_cell.length_c   1.000
_cell.angle_alpha   90.00
_cell.angle_beta   90.00
_cell.angle_gamma   90.00
#
_symmetry.space_group_name_H-M   'P 1'
#
loop_
_entity.id
_entity.type
_entity.pdbx_description
1 polymer ?
#
loop_
_entity_poly.entity_id
_entity_poly.type
_entity_poly.pdbx_seq_one_letter_code
_entity_poly.pdbx_strand_id
1 'polypeptide(L)'
;MSPIEHIDEIIQDSFGLWITGLFSAIGGWNPALSFEQHKAAFFWLIEHLLRTGKIKFIAPGADCYVSPENPHPRFTIHDDEAQWNDSPEAIVAQLRAQWPQDARDEDDLDLIAYLYSMPGVIWVGDDGTLVAS
;
A
#
# COMPACT_ATOMS: atom_id res chain seq x y z
N MET A 1 -20.37 3.87 4.88
CA MET A 1 -19.74 4.92 5.69
C MET A 1 -18.25 4.63 5.75
N SER A 2 -17.40 5.64 5.61
CA SER A 2 -15.95 5.48 5.82
C SER A 2 -15.68 5.16 7.30
N PRO A 3 -14.73 4.26 7.62
CA PRO A 3 -14.29 4.02 8.99
C PRO A 3 -13.38 5.14 9.54
N ILE A 4 -12.93 6.07 8.70
CA ILE A 4 -11.95 7.12 9.02
C ILE A 4 -12.33 8.48 8.40
N GLU A 5 -11.86 9.54 9.04
CA GLU A 5 -11.96 10.92 8.57
C GLU A 5 -10.71 11.33 7.77
N HIS A 6 -10.76 12.48 7.10
CA HIS A 6 -9.62 13.09 6.41
C HIS A 6 -9.00 12.24 5.28
N ILE A 7 -9.83 11.53 4.50
CA ILE A 7 -9.34 10.65 3.42
C ILE A 7 -8.50 11.42 2.41
N ASP A 8 -8.93 12.61 1.99
CA ASP A 8 -8.23 13.38 0.96
C ASP A 8 -6.85 13.84 1.46
N GLU A 9 -6.77 14.29 2.72
CA GLU A 9 -5.51 14.67 3.36
C GLU A 9 -4.59 13.46 3.57
N ILE A 10 -5.13 12.31 4.00
CA ILE A 10 -4.37 11.06 4.12
C ILE A 10 -3.76 10.66 2.77
N ILE A 11 -4.55 10.71 1.69
CA ILE A 11 -4.07 10.38 0.35
C ILE A 11 -2.99 11.37 -0.08
N GLN A 12 -3.20 12.67 0.14
CA GLN A 12 -2.24 13.71 -0.22
C GLN A 12 -0.90 13.52 0.52
N ASP A 13 -0.94 13.25 1.82
CA ASP A 13 0.25 13.06 2.66
C ASP A 13 0.99 11.76 2.33
N SER A 14 0.29 10.78 1.74
CA SER A 14 0.84 9.47 1.38
C SER A 14 1.35 9.39 -0.06
N PHE A 15 0.95 10.33 -0.92
CA PHE A 15 1.22 10.23 -2.35
C PHE A 15 2.73 10.14 -2.65
N GLY A 16 3.13 9.11 -3.40
CA GLY A 16 4.52 8.88 -3.76
C GLY A 16 5.38 8.31 -2.63
N LEU A 17 4.80 8.01 -1.45
CA LEU A 17 5.48 7.30 -0.37
C LEU A 17 5.24 5.79 -0.45
N TRP A 18 6.05 5.04 0.29
CA TRP A 18 5.81 3.62 0.53
C TRP A 18 4.49 3.42 1.28
N ILE A 19 3.97 2.18 1.29
CA ILE A 19 2.69 1.86 1.95
C ILE A 19 2.70 2.14 3.47
N THR A 20 3.89 2.22 4.09
CA THR A 20 4.07 2.66 5.47
C THR A 20 3.63 4.11 5.66
N GLY A 21 3.82 4.99 4.67
CA GLY A 21 3.33 6.36 4.69
C GLY A 21 1.81 6.42 4.81
N LEU A 22 1.10 5.57 4.05
CA LEU A 22 -0.35 5.43 4.16
C LEU A 22 -0.79 4.94 5.53
N PHE A 23 -0.10 3.93 6.06
CA PHE A 23 -0.38 3.43 7.41
C PHE A 23 -0.22 4.54 8.45
N SER A 24 0.91 5.24 8.48
CA SER A 24 1.17 6.33 9.43
C SER A 24 0.22 7.52 9.27
N ALA A 25 -0.13 7.90 8.03
CA ALA A 25 -1.04 9.02 7.78
C ALA A 25 -2.44 8.76 8.34
N ILE A 26 -2.95 7.52 8.24
CA ILE A 26 -4.24 7.15 8.85
C ILE A 26 -4.20 7.38 10.37
N GLY A 27 -3.16 6.91 11.05
CA GLY A 27 -3.01 7.06 12.51
C GLY A 27 -2.84 8.53 12.91
N GLY A 28 -2.07 9.30 12.14
CA GLY A 28 -1.85 10.72 12.38
C GLY A 28 -3.13 11.56 12.28
N TRP A 29 -3.96 11.31 11.27
CA TRP A 29 -5.24 12.01 11.09
C TRP A 29 -6.38 11.44 11.95
N ASN A 30 -6.25 10.21 12.44
CA ASN A 30 -7.27 9.55 13.26
C ASN A 30 -6.66 8.99 14.57
N PRO A 31 -6.12 9.84 15.47
CA PRO A 31 -5.35 9.40 16.63
C PRO A 31 -6.18 8.67 17.72
N ALA A 32 -7.50 8.66 17.60
CA ALA A 32 -8.40 7.98 18.52
C ALA A 32 -8.66 6.50 18.15
N LEU A 33 -8.17 6.03 17.00
CA LEU A 33 -8.32 4.64 16.60
C LEU A 33 -7.50 3.72 17.52
N SER A 34 -8.09 2.60 17.92
CA SER A 34 -7.30 1.49 18.42
C SER A 34 -6.47 0.87 17.29
N PHE A 35 -5.43 0.12 17.64
CA PHE A 35 -4.59 -0.59 16.67
C PHE A 35 -5.41 -1.47 15.71
N GLU A 36 -6.41 -2.21 16.21
CA GLU A 36 -7.29 -3.02 15.37
C GLU A 36 -8.18 -2.18 14.45
N GLN A 37 -8.65 -1.01 14.91
CA GLN A 37 -9.42 -0.10 14.06
C GLN A 37 -8.54 0.53 12.98
N HIS A 38 -7.30 0.88 13.31
CA HIS A 38 -6.31 1.41 12.39
C HIS A 38 -5.93 0.39 11.32
N LYS A 39 -5.65 -0.86 11.70
CA LYS A 39 -5.47 -1.99 10.78
C LYS A 39 -6.67 -2.18 9.87
N ALA A 40 -7.90 -2.16 10.41
CA ALA A 40 -9.11 -2.31 9.62
C ALA A 40 -9.27 -1.15 8.61
N ALA A 41 -8.99 0.08 9.05
CA ALA A 41 -9.01 1.27 8.22
C ALA A 41 -7.95 1.23 7.11
N PHE A 42 -6.74 0.76 7.41
CA PHE A 42 -5.66 0.60 6.45
C PHE A 42 -6.05 -0.30 5.28
N PHE A 43 -6.53 -1.51 5.58
CA PHE A 43 -6.96 -2.42 4.52
C PHE A 43 -8.22 -1.94 3.79
N TRP A 44 -9.14 -1.27 4.48
CA TRP A 44 -10.30 -0.66 3.84
C TRP A 44 -9.89 0.43 2.86
N LEU A 45 -8.94 1.30 3.25
CA LEU A 45 -8.47 2.39 2.39
C LEU A 45 -7.68 1.85 1.20
N ILE A 46 -6.82 0.84 1.38
CA ILE A 46 -6.16 0.16 0.27
C ILE A 46 -7.17 -0.36 -0.74
N GLU A 47 -8.20 -1.09 -0.28
CA GLU A 47 -9.24 -1.61 -1.17
C GLU A 47 -9.95 -0.49 -1.91
N HIS A 48 -10.31 0.59 -1.20
CA HIS A 48 -10.95 1.75 -1.78
C HIS A 48 -10.09 2.38 -2.89
N LEU A 49 -8.80 2.61 -2.62
CA LEU A 49 -7.86 3.22 -3.56
C LEU A 49 -7.60 2.34 -4.79
N LEU A 50 -7.55 1.02 -4.61
CA LEU A 50 -7.46 0.06 -5.72
C LEU A 50 -8.73 0.14 -6.59
N ARG A 51 -9.92 0.14 -5.98
CA ARG A 51 -11.19 0.23 -6.71
C ARG A 51 -11.35 1.53 -7.48
N THR A 52 -10.89 2.65 -6.92
CA THR A 52 -10.95 3.97 -7.57
C THR A 52 -9.78 4.21 -8.52
N GLY A 53 -8.86 3.25 -8.67
CA GLY A 53 -7.69 3.36 -9.54
C GLY A 53 -6.69 4.42 -9.10
N LYS A 54 -6.69 4.79 -7.81
CA LYS A 54 -5.74 5.75 -7.22
C LYS A 54 -4.41 5.12 -6.85
N ILE A 55 -4.40 3.81 -6.63
CA ILE A 55 -3.18 3.02 -6.50
C ILE A 55 -3.27 1.74 -7.33
N LYS A 56 -2.10 1.19 -7.64
CA LYS A 56 -1.87 -0.21 -8.01
C LYS A 56 -0.75 -0.76 -7.14
N PHE A 57 -0.55 -2.08 -7.17
CA PHE A 57 0.66 -2.69 -6.64
C PHE A 57 1.51 -3.25 -7.77
N ILE A 58 2.82 -3.28 -7.56
CA ILE A 58 3.72 -4.11 -8.35
C ILE A 58 3.35 -5.59 -8.13
N ALA A 59 3.30 -6.37 -9.20
CA ALA A 59 3.00 -7.79 -9.12
C ALA A 59 4.09 -8.54 -8.32
N PRO A 60 3.71 -9.48 -7.44
CA PRO A 60 4.68 -10.31 -6.73
C PRO A 60 5.64 -11.01 -7.71
N GLY A 61 6.94 -10.81 -7.52
CA GLY A 61 7.98 -11.39 -8.38
C GLY A 61 8.18 -10.68 -9.73
N ALA A 62 7.57 -9.51 -9.93
CA ALA A 62 7.80 -8.71 -11.14
C ALA A 62 9.28 -8.34 -11.29
N ASP A 63 9.79 -8.53 -12.51
CA ASP A 63 11.11 -8.06 -12.93
C ASP A 63 11.05 -6.57 -13.28
N CYS A 64 10.75 -5.74 -12.28
CA CYS A 64 10.64 -4.27 -12.41
C CYS A 64 11.42 -3.49 -11.34
N TYR A 65 12.04 -4.20 -10.38
CA TYR A 65 12.85 -3.59 -9.34
C TYR A 65 14.29 -3.41 -9.82
N VAL A 66 14.79 -2.18 -9.75
CA VAL A 66 16.20 -1.89 -9.96
C VAL A 66 16.97 -2.24 -8.69
N SER A 67 17.95 -3.14 -8.80
CA SER A 67 18.87 -3.48 -7.71
C SER A 67 20.30 -3.68 -8.24
N PRO A 68 21.31 -3.78 -7.37
CA PRO A 68 22.66 -4.15 -7.81
C PRO A 68 22.72 -5.49 -8.58
N GLU A 69 21.86 -6.44 -8.21
CA GLU A 69 21.74 -7.75 -8.85
C GLU A 69 20.91 -7.70 -10.14
N ASN A 70 20.03 -6.70 -10.29
CA ASN A 70 19.21 -6.47 -11.46
C ASN A 70 19.19 -4.97 -11.86
N PRO A 71 20.28 -4.46 -12.46
CA PRO A 71 20.39 -3.03 -12.78
C PRO A 71 19.50 -2.60 -13.96
N HIS A 72 19.02 -3.56 -14.75
CA HIS A 72 18.23 -3.35 -15.96
C HIS A 72 17.04 -4.31 -15.98
N PRO A 73 16.03 -4.07 -15.13
CA PRO A 73 14.85 -4.91 -15.09
C PRO A 73 14.16 -4.94 -16.46
N ARG A 74 13.50 -6.06 -16.77
CA ARG A 74 12.78 -6.23 -18.03
C ARG A 74 11.61 -5.26 -18.18
N PHE A 75 10.96 -4.93 -17.07
CA PHE A 75 9.75 -4.12 -17.04
C PHE A 75 9.94 -2.84 -16.23
N THR A 76 9.05 -1.90 -16.48
CA THR A 76 8.84 -0.68 -15.72
C THR A 76 7.46 -0.70 -15.08
N ILE A 77 7.17 0.27 -14.21
CA ILE A 77 5.84 0.42 -13.60
C ILE A 77 4.73 0.72 -14.63
N HIS A 78 5.09 1.09 -15.86
CA HIS A 78 4.14 1.33 -16.95
C HIS A 78 3.74 0.06 -17.70
N ASP A 79 4.47 -1.04 -17.53
CA ASP A 79 4.16 -2.31 -18.17
C ASP A 79 3.09 -3.06 -17.36
N ASP A 80 2.03 -3.50 -18.02
CA ASP A 80 0.90 -4.18 -17.37
C ASP A 80 1.36 -5.49 -16.69
N GLU A 81 2.40 -6.14 -17.22
CA GLU A 81 3.02 -7.34 -16.64
C GLU A 81 3.73 -7.09 -15.31
N ALA A 82 4.16 -5.85 -15.04
CA ALA A 82 4.73 -5.46 -13.76
C ALA A 82 3.65 -5.09 -12.73
N GLN A 83 2.39 -4.93 -13.14
CA GLN A 83 1.29 -4.50 -12.28
C GLN A 83 0.48 -5.70 -11.79
N TRP A 84 0.04 -5.65 -10.54
CA TRP A 84 -0.78 -6.70 -9.95
C TRP A 84 -2.23 -6.58 -10.43
N ASN A 85 -2.61 -7.47 -11.37
CA ASN A 85 -3.90 -7.41 -12.08
C ASN A 85 -5.03 -8.24 -11.42
N ASP A 86 -4.84 -8.72 -10.20
CA ASP A 86 -5.91 -9.36 -9.43
C ASP A 86 -6.98 -8.33 -9.03
N SER A 87 -8.20 -8.81 -8.72
CA SER A 87 -9.26 -7.94 -8.20
C SER A 87 -8.81 -7.27 -6.87
N PRO A 88 -9.25 -6.03 -6.57
CA PRO A 88 -8.92 -5.35 -5.31
C PRO A 88 -9.12 -6.21 -4.05
N GLU A 89 -10.20 -6.99 -4.02
CA GLU A 89 -10.54 -7.89 -2.92
C GLU A 89 -9.51 -9.02 -2.75
N ALA A 90 -9.05 -9.59 -3.87
CA ALA A 90 -8.06 -10.65 -3.87
C ALA A 90 -6.68 -10.14 -3.44
N ILE A 91 -6.29 -8.95 -3.90
CA ILE A 91 -5.04 -8.30 -3.48
C ILE A 91 -5.08 -8.05 -1.96
N VAL A 92 -6.15 -7.40 -1.46
CA VAL A 92 -6.30 -7.09 -0.04
C VAL A 92 -6.36 -8.35 0.82
N ALA A 93 -7.02 -9.41 0.35
CA ALA A 93 -7.05 -10.70 1.05
C ALA A 93 -5.65 -11.31 1.18
N GLN A 94 -4.83 -11.24 0.12
CA GLN A 94 -3.45 -11.74 0.17
C GLN A 94 -2.56 -10.92 1.10
N LEU A 95 -2.65 -9.58 1.05
CA LEU A 95 -1.91 -8.71 1.97
C LEU A 95 -2.31 -9.00 3.42
N ARG A 96 -3.62 -9.06 3.70
CA ARG A 96 -4.14 -9.32 5.05
C ARG A 96 -3.75 -10.71 5.58
N ALA A 97 -3.65 -11.72 4.72
CA ALA A 97 -3.27 -13.08 5.12
C ALA A 97 -1.83 -13.16 5.67
N GLN A 98 -0.97 -12.20 5.31
CA GLN A 98 0.42 -12.11 5.77
C GLN A 98 0.59 -11.17 6.97
N TRP A 99 -0.49 -10.58 7.49
CA TRP A 99 -0.41 -9.72 8.66
C TRP A 99 0.10 -10.50 9.88
N PRO A 100 1.12 -10.01 10.61
CA PRO A 100 1.68 -10.70 11.77
C PRO A 100 0.63 -10.95 12.85
N GLN A 101 0.48 -12.19 13.30
CA GLN A 101 -0.57 -12.58 14.25
C GLN A 101 -0.36 -11.96 15.64
N ASP A 102 0.89 -11.74 16.02
CA ASP A 102 1.27 -11.31 17.36
C ASP A 102 1.52 -9.80 17.47
N ALA A 103 1.42 -9.04 16.37
CA ALA A 103 1.60 -7.59 16.38
C ALA A 103 0.50 -6.89 17.20
N ARG A 104 0.90 -5.98 18.09
CA ARG A 104 -0.01 -5.32 19.05
C ARG A 104 -0.03 -3.80 18.96
N ASP A 105 0.97 -3.21 18.34
CA ASP A 105 1.11 -1.77 18.20
C ASP A 105 1.99 -1.45 16.97
N GLU A 106 2.14 -0.16 16.69
CA GLU A 106 2.86 0.35 15.51
C GLU A 106 4.39 0.19 15.60
N ASP A 107 4.93 0.00 16.81
CA ASP A 107 6.37 -0.16 17.06
C ASP A 107 6.81 -1.64 16.99
N ASP A 108 5.87 -2.55 16.73
CA ASP A 108 6.14 -3.98 16.59
C ASP A 108 7.06 -4.27 15.39
N LEU A 109 8.18 -4.95 15.64
CA LEU A 109 9.19 -5.21 14.62
C LEU A 109 8.69 -6.14 13.51
N ASP A 110 7.80 -7.08 13.81
CA ASP A 110 7.24 -7.98 12.81
C ASP A 110 6.24 -7.22 11.93
N LEU A 111 5.49 -6.27 12.49
CA LEU A 111 4.66 -5.35 11.72
C LEU A 111 5.50 -4.48 10.79
N ILE A 112 6.56 -3.87 11.32
CA ILE A 112 7.47 -3.04 10.52
C ILE A 112 8.06 -3.87 9.38
N ALA A 113 8.58 -5.06 9.66
CA ALA A 113 9.12 -5.97 8.65
C ALA A 113 8.07 -6.33 7.60
N TYR A 114 6.84 -6.66 8.02
CA TYR A 114 5.72 -6.92 7.12
C TYR A 114 5.45 -5.74 6.18
N LEU A 115 5.29 -4.52 6.70
CA LEU A 115 4.98 -3.33 5.89
C LEU A 115 6.08 -3.02 4.87
N TYR A 116 7.36 -3.21 5.22
CA TYR A 116 8.48 -3.04 4.28
C TYR A 116 8.62 -4.20 3.28
N SER A 117 8.01 -5.36 3.55
CA SER A 117 7.99 -6.50 2.62
C SER A 117 6.80 -6.50 1.66
N MET A 118 5.81 -5.64 1.88
CA MET A 118 4.68 -5.51 0.96
C MET A 118 5.17 -5.13 -0.45
N PRO A 119 4.47 -5.54 -1.52
CA PRO A 119 4.84 -5.11 -2.87
C PRO A 119 4.82 -3.59 -3.00
N GLY A 120 5.65 -3.08 -3.91
CA GLY A 120 5.76 -1.64 -4.14
C GLY A 120 4.43 -1.07 -4.61
N VAL A 121 4.08 0.11 -4.09
CA VAL A 121 2.83 0.79 -4.41
C VAL A 121 3.07 1.73 -5.59
N ILE A 122 2.17 1.70 -6.57
CA ILE A 122 2.18 2.61 -7.71
C ILE A 122 1.01 3.58 -7.51
N TRP A 123 1.32 4.83 -7.18
CA TRP A 123 0.37 5.92 -7.07
C TRP A 123 -0.01 6.47 -8.43
N VAL A 124 -1.30 6.77 -8.61
CA VAL A 124 -1.84 7.36 -9.85
C VAL A 124 -2.22 8.81 -9.59
N GLY A 125 -1.47 9.73 -10.19
CA GLY A 125 -1.75 11.16 -10.16
C GLY A 125 -3.03 11.51 -10.90
N ASP A 126 -3.57 12.70 -10.66
CA ASP A 126 -4.81 13.16 -11.31
C ASP A 126 -4.70 13.31 -12.83
N ASP A 127 -3.47 13.47 -13.33
CA ASP A 127 -3.13 13.51 -14.76
C ASP A 127 -2.83 12.11 -15.35
N GLY A 128 -2.93 11.05 -14.54
CA GLY A 128 -2.60 9.67 -14.90
C GLY A 128 -1.12 9.32 -14.76
N THR A 129 -0.27 10.23 -14.26
CA THR A 129 1.14 9.94 -13.99
C THR A 129 1.27 8.83 -12.96
N LEU A 130 2.16 7.88 -13.21
CA LEU A 130 2.48 6.80 -12.27
C LEU A 130 3.71 7.17 -11.45
N VAL A 131 3.59 7.10 -10.13
CA VAL A 131 4.69 7.31 -9.17
C VAL A 131 4.77 6.09 -8.28
N ALA A 132 5.87 5.36 -8.36
CA ALA A 132 6.10 4.21 -7.48
C ALA A 132 7.09 4.55 -6.38
N SER A 133 6.82 4.04 -5.19
CA SER A 133 7.78 3.96 -4.10
C SER A 133 8.11 2.52 -3.82
#